data_AF-A0A800ARJ2-F1
#
_entry.id   AF-A0A800ARJ2-F1
#
_cell.length_a   1.000
_cell.length_b   1.000
_cell.length_c   1.000
_cell.angle_alpha   90.00
_cell.angle_beta   90.00
_cell.angle_gamma   90.00
#
_symmetry.space_group_name_H-M   'P 1'
#
loop_
_entity.id
_entity.type
_entity.pdbx_description
1 polymer ?
#
loop_
_entity_poly.entity_id
_entity_poly.type
_entity_poly.pdbx_seq_one_letter_code
_entity_poly.pdbx_strand_id
1 'polypeptide(L)'
;MDSEDLESLFYRGEEIDLKEVAKRKKIEIKETGYFKYYDYIEGVGLNEELSKVIFSLKKGEIYPSFFLLEKGGYIIQLEDVTPFNEEKFEKEKEIYIKKLKVRKRLLETFKFISQIEKESQLEIYL
;
A
#
# COMPACT_ATOMS: atom_id res chain seq x y z
N MET A 1 4.30 -8.79 28.95
CA MET A 1 3.60 -7.50 28.97
C MET A 1 2.43 -7.66 28.05
N ASP A 2 1.28 -7.64 28.68
CA ASP A 2 -0.01 -7.93 28.06
C ASP A 2 -0.35 -6.80 27.08
N SER A 3 -1.14 -7.12 26.05
CA SER A 3 -1.58 -6.19 25.01
C SER A 3 -2.21 -4.91 25.57
N GLU A 4 -2.69 -4.94 26.81
CA GLU A 4 -3.29 -3.81 27.55
C GLU A 4 -2.31 -2.68 27.87
N ASP A 5 -1.02 -2.95 28.06
CA ASP A 5 -0.05 -1.93 28.47
C ASP A 5 0.27 -0.92 27.34
N LEU A 6 0.13 -1.34 26.09
CA LEU A 6 0.40 -0.49 24.92
C LEU A 6 -0.79 0.40 24.59
N GLU A 7 -2.02 -0.10 24.76
CA GLU A 7 -3.24 0.71 24.61
C GLU A 7 -3.33 1.78 25.71
N SER A 8 -2.95 1.47 26.95
CA SER A 8 -2.92 2.42 28.06
C SER A 8 -2.00 3.63 27.81
N LEU A 9 -0.95 3.48 27.01
CA LEU A 9 0.00 4.57 26.72
C LEU A 9 -0.54 5.50 25.63
N PHE A 10 -1.28 4.97 24.65
CA PHE A 10 -1.94 5.76 23.62
C PHE A 10 -3.05 6.68 24.17
N TYR A 11 -3.77 6.24 25.21
CA TYR A 11 -4.86 7.03 25.80
C TYR A 11 -4.43 8.19 26.71
N ARG A 12 -3.13 8.34 27.05
CA ARG A 12 -2.65 9.42 27.94
C ARG A 12 -2.28 10.73 27.25
N GLY A 13 -2.26 10.78 25.92
CA GLY A 13 -1.94 12.02 25.18
C GLY A 13 -0.50 12.51 25.37
N GLU A 14 0.40 11.64 25.82
CA GLU A 14 1.84 11.92 25.79
C GLU A 14 2.36 11.65 24.37
N GLU A 15 3.18 12.53 23.80
CA GLU A 15 3.90 12.27 22.55
C GLU A 15 4.76 11.01 22.75
N ILE A 16 4.32 9.89 22.18
CA ILE A 16 5.05 8.64 22.29
C ILE A 16 6.23 8.72 21.34
N ASP A 17 7.45 8.88 21.88
CA ASP A 17 8.65 8.66 21.09
C ASP A 17 8.88 7.15 20.90
N LEU A 18 8.60 6.68 19.69
CA LEU A 18 8.82 5.28 19.29
C LEU A 18 10.27 4.84 19.53
N LYS A 19 11.25 5.74 19.41
CA LYS A 19 12.66 5.44 19.66
C LYS A 19 12.91 5.12 21.12
N GLU A 20 12.30 5.86 22.03
CA GLU A 20 12.40 5.58 23.46
C GLU A 20 11.68 4.29 23.87
N VAL A 21 10.51 4.02 23.30
CA VAL A 21 9.77 2.77 23.54
C VAL A 21 10.57 1.59 23.03
N ALA A 22 11.10 1.66 21.80
CA ALA A 22 11.90 0.61 21.21
C ALA A 22 13.17 0.34 22.03
N LYS A 23 13.88 1.37 22.49
CA LYS A 23 15.05 1.23 23.35
C LYS A 23 14.72 0.55 24.68
N ARG A 24 13.61 0.93 25.33
CA ARG A 24 13.15 0.31 26.59
C ARG A 24 12.75 -1.15 26.39
N LYS A 25 12.13 -1.48 25.26
CA LYS A 25 11.66 -2.83 24.94
C LYS A 25 12.68 -3.69 24.21
N LYS A 26 13.85 -3.14 23.86
CA LYS A 26 14.88 -3.78 23.02
C LYS A 26 14.30 -4.28 21.68
N ILE A 27 13.37 -3.51 21.12
CA ILE A 27 12.76 -3.78 19.81
C ILE A 27 13.57 -3.02 18.75
N GLU A 28 13.80 -3.65 17.61
CA GLU A 28 14.46 -3.03 16.47
C GLU A 28 13.47 -2.14 15.70
N ILE A 29 13.84 -0.88 15.45
CA ILE A 29 13.10 0.01 14.54
C ILE A 29 13.64 -0.19 13.14
N LYS A 30 12.73 -0.41 12.18
CA LYS A 30 13.06 -0.53 10.76
C LYS A 30 12.38 0.58 9.99
N GLU A 31 13.11 1.19 9.08
CA GLU A 31 12.62 2.19 8.14
C GLU A 31 12.49 1.55 6.76
N THR A 32 11.45 1.94 6.02
CA THR A 32 11.23 1.48 4.65
C THR A 32 11.72 2.53 3.66
N GLY A 33 12.05 2.11 2.43
CA GLY A 33 12.15 3.06 1.33
C GLY A 33 10.79 3.70 0.99
N TYR A 34 10.78 4.69 0.08
CA TYR A 34 9.54 5.25 -0.44
C TYR A 34 8.77 4.22 -1.28
N PHE A 35 7.46 4.15 -1.07
CA PHE A 35 6.56 3.24 -1.80
C PHE A 35 5.29 3.98 -2.24
N LYS A 36 4.57 3.39 -3.20
CA LYS A 36 3.30 3.94 -3.72
C LYS A 36 2.09 3.31 -3.03
N TYR A 37 0.93 3.91 -3.26
CA TYR A 37 -0.34 3.35 -2.80
C TYR A 37 -0.57 1.96 -3.41
N TYR A 38 -0.84 0.96 -2.55
CA TYR A 38 -0.92 -0.48 -2.88
C TYR A 38 0.36 -1.11 -3.43
N ASP A 39 1.52 -0.53 -3.16
CA ASP A 39 2.80 -1.12 -3.54
C ASP A 39 3.31 -2.11 -2.48
N TYR A 40 4.31 -2.91 -2.84
CA TYR A 40 5.00 -3.79 -1.89
C TYR A 40 5.79 -2.97 -0.88
N ILE A 41 5.58 -3.22 0.41
CA ILE A 41 6.29 -2.56 1.50
C ILE A 41 7.40 -3.50 2.00
N GLU A 42 8.66 -3.06 1.91
CA GLU A 42 9.80 -3.86 2.37
C GLU A 42 9.67 -4.21 3.87
N GLY A 43 9.95 -5.47 4.22
CA GLY A 43 9.81 -5.98 5.60
C GLY A 43 8.38 -6.32 6.04
N VAL A 44 7.37 -5.83 5.33
CA VAL A 44 5.95 -6.07 5.63
C VAL A 44 5.33 -7.01 4.58
N GLY A 45 5.31 -6.58 3.31
CA GLY A 45 4.66 -7.28 2.21
C GLY A 45 3.60 -6.43 1.51
N LEU A 46 2.72 -7.07 0.75
CA LEU A 46 1.53 -6.45 0.15
C LEU A 46 0.37 -6.54 1.15
N ASN A 47 -0.09 -5.39 1.65
CA ASN A 47 -1.28 -5.33 2.48
C ASN A 47 -2.10 -4.07 2.17
N GLU A 48 -3.32 -4.26 1.68
CA GLU A 48 -4.19 -3.18 1.25
C GLU A 48 -4.70 -2.30 2.39
N GLU A 49 -5.07 -2.90 3.52
CA GLU A 49 -5.57 -2.18 4.69
C GLU A 49 -4.47 -1.31 5.29
N LEU A 50 -3.27 -1.87 5.39
CA LEU A 50 -2.09 -1.15 5.85
C LEU A 50 -1.76 0.02 4.93
N SER A 51 -1.75 -0.22 3.61
CA SER A 51 -1.50 0.86 2.64
C SER A 51 -2.54 1.96 2.73
N LYS A 52 -3.81 1.64 2.99
CA LYS A 52 -4.87 2.66 3.21
C LYS A 52 -4.58 3.50 4.44
N VAL A 53 -4.24 2.85 5.55
CA VAL A 53 -3.97 3.54 6.81
C VAL A 53 -2.73 4.42 6.70
N ILE A 54 -1.61 3.91 6.19
CA ILE A 54 -0.37 4.70 6.07
C ILE A 54 -0.59 5.98 5.24
N PHE A 55 -1.28 5.87 4.11
CA PHE A 55 -1.56 7.04 3.25
C PHE A 55 -2.63 7.98 3.80
N SER A 56 -3.29 7.63 4.91
CA SER A 56 -4.22 8.51 5.64
C SER A 56 -3.56 9.26 6.80
N LEU A 57 -2.38 8.83 7.24
CA LEU A 57 -1.63 9.45 8.33
C LEU A 57 -0.97 10.76 7.87
N LYS A 58 -0.73 11.67 8.82
CA LYS A 58 0.12 12.84 8.61
C LYS A 58 1.58 12.53 8.89
N LYS A 59 2.49 13.31 8.31
CA LYS A 59 3.92 13.20 8.59
C LYS A 59 4.17 13.32 10.10
N GLY A 60 4.93 12.37 10.64
CA GLY A 60 5.24 12.21 12.06
C GLY A 60 4.17 11.49 12.87
N GLU A 61 2.98 11.23 12.30
CA GLU A 61 1.87 10.61 13.02
C GLU A 61 2.09 9.10 13.18
N ILE A 62 1.81 8.61 14.38
CA ILE A 62 1.84 7.20 14.73
C ILE A 62 0.42 6.66 14.65
N TYR A 63 0.24 5.52 13.99
CA TYR A 63 -1.06 4.87 13.98
C TYR A 63 -1.39 4.32 15.39
N PRO A 64 -2.59 4.62 15.94
CA PRO A 64 -2.92 4.31 17.34
C PRO A 64 -3.14 2.83 17.65
N SER A 65 -3.17 1.97 16.63
CA SER A 65 -3.34 0.53 16.80
C SER A 65 -2.14 -0.23 16.23
N PHE A 66 -1.96 -1.48 16.66
CA PHE A 66 -0.99 -2.37 16.05
C PHE A 66 -1.65 -3.18 14.92
N PHE A 67 -0.88 -3.51 13.90
CA PHE A 67 -1.32 -4.42 12.84
C PHE A 67 -0.76 -5.81 13.10
N LEU A 68 -1.62 -6.83 13.09
CA LEU A 68 -1.20 -8.22 13.10
C LEU A 68 -1.17 -8.75 11.67
N LEU A 69 0.02 -9.05 11.16
CA LEU A 69 0.25 -9.58 9.82
C LEU A 69 0.89 -10.97 9.94
N GLU A 70 0.99 -11.69 8.83
CA GLU A 70 1.56 -13.05 8.79
C GLU A 70 2.97 -13.13 9.40
N LYS A 71 3.75 -12.04 9.29
CA LYS A 71 5.13 -11.95 9.79
C LYS A 71 5.24 -11.41 11.22
N GLY A 72 4.13 -11.01 11.86
CA GLY A 72 4.10 -10.53 13.24
C GLY A 72 3.28 -9.26 13.45
N GLY A 73 3.45 -8.65 14.63
CA GLY A 73 2.81 -7.40 15.02
C GLY A 73 3.65 -6.18 14.63
N TYR A 74 3.01 -5.15 14.09
CA TYR A 74 3.65 -3.91 13.61
C TYR A 74 3.02 -2.68 14.24
N ILE A 75 3.86 -1.75 14.70
CA ILE A 75 3.48 -0.37 15.06
C ILE A 75 4.13 0.52 14.02
N ILE A 76 3.37 1.48 13.48
CA ILE A 76 3.78 2.22 12.28
C ILE A 76 3.69 3.71 12.54
N GLN A 77 4.72 4.42 12.10
CA GLN A 77 4.79 5.86 12.05
C GLN A 77 5.11 6.30 10.63
N LEU A 78 4.44 7.34 10.16
CA LEU A 78 4.72 7.92 8.86
C LEU A 78 5.89 8.90 8.96
N GLU A 79 7.08 8.51 8.52
CA GLU A 79 8.27 9.36 8.59
C GLU A 79 8.23 10.52 7.60
N ASP A 80 7.91 10.24 6.33
CA ASP A 80 7.91 11.24 5.28
C ASP A 80 6.94 10.92 4.14
N VAL A 81 6.51 11.97 3.44
CA VAL A 81 5.62 11.87 2.29
C VAL A 81 6.22 12.68 1.14
N THR A 82 6.47 12.04 0.01
CA THR A 82 6.90 12.77 -1.19
C THR A 82 5.76 13.64 -1.69
N PRO A 83 5.98 14.95 -1.91
CA PRO A 83 4.94 15.83 -2.42
C PRO A 83 4.55 15.45 -3.85
N PHE A 84 3.32 15.76 -4.22
CA PHE A 84 2.87 15.62 -5.60
C PHE A 84 3.71 16.49 -6.54
N ASN A 85 4.31 15.89 -7.56
CA ASN A 85 5.08 16.59 -8.57
C ASN A 85 4.22 16.79 -9.83
N GLU A 86 3.60 17.96 -9.93
CA GLU A 86 2.72 18.33 -11.04
C GLU A 86 3.45 18.37 -12.39
N GLU A 87 4.69 18.84 -12.41
CA GLU A 87 5.50 18.93 -13.63
C GLU A 87 5.82 17.54 -14.21
N LYS A 88 6.15 16.58 -13.33
CA LYS A 88 6.34 15.18 -13.70
C LYS A 88 5.04 14.55 -14.16
N PHE A 89 3.93 14.85 -13.47
CA PHE A 89 2.62 14.36 -13.86
C PHE A 89 2.25 14.82 -15.27
N GLU A 90 2.35 16.11 -15.59
CA GLU A 90 2.01 16.63 -16.92
C GLU A 90 2.91 16.05 -18.03
N LYS A 91 4.21 15.86 -17.77
CA LYS A 91 5.13 15.18 -18.72
C LYS A 91 4.73 13.74 -18.99
N GLU A 92 4.25 13.01 -17.99
CA GLU A 92 3.92 11.59 -18.11
C GLU A 92 2.46 11.33 -18.53
N LYS A 93 1.56 12.28 -18.30
CA LYS A 93 0.10 12.18 -18.50
C LYS A 93 -0.28 11.68 -19.88
N GLU A 94 0.28 12.27 -20.95
CA GLU A 94 -0.04 11.86 -22.31
C GLU A 94 0.36 10.40 -22.59
N ILE A 95 1.52 9.98 -22.08
CA ILE A 95 2.03 8.62 -22.22
C ILE A 95 1.08 7.64 -21.52
N TYR A 96 0.63 7.98 -20.31
CA TYR A 96 -0.34 7.16 -19.57
C TYR A 96 -1.69 7.09 -20.28
N ILE A 97 -2.22 8.20 -20.79
CA ILE A 97 -3.48 8.21 -21.55
C ILE A 97 -3.37 7.29 -22.78
N LYS A 98 -2.26 7.35 -23.52
CA LYS A 98 -2.03 6.47 -24.68
C LYS A 98 -1.99 5.00 -24.25
N LYS A 99 -1.25 4.66 -23.17
CA LYS A 99 -1.20 3.30 -22.63
C LYS A 99 -2.57 2.78 -22.19
N LEU A 100 -3.35 3.60 -21.49
CA LEU A 100 -4.70 3.24 -21.03
C LEU A 100 -5.67 3.02 -22.20
N LYS A 101 -5.61 3.86 -23.24
CA LYS A 101 -6.41 3.68 -24.46
C LYS A 101 -6.09 2.36 -25.17
N VAL A 102 -4.80 2.03 -25.32
CA VAL A 102 -4.35 0.78 -25.93
C VAL A 102 -4.82 -0.42 -25.11
N ARG A 103 -4.64 -0.39 -23.78
CA ARG A 103 -5.09 -1.45 -22.88
C ARG A 103 -6.61 -1.66 -22.95
N LYS A 104 -7.40 -0.57 -22.97
CA LYS A 104 -8.86 -0.66 -23.12
C LYS A 104 -9.26 -1.30 -24.43
N ARG A 105 -8.65 -0.89 -25.55
CA ARG A 105 -8.94 -1.48 -26.87
C ARG A 105 -8.65 -2.99 -26.90
N LEU A 106 -7.49 -3.39 -26.36
CA LEU A 106 -7.13 -4.81 -26.24
C LEU A 106 -8.17 -5.59 -25.45
N LEU A 107 -8.61 -5.09 -24.29
CA LEU A 107 -9.62 -5.76 -23.46
C LEU A 107 -10.97 -5.91 -24.19
N GLU A 108 -11.44 -4.87 -24.88
CA GLU A 108 -12.67 -4.92 -25.68
C GLU A 108 -12.55 -5.94 -26.83
N THR A 109 -11.41 -5.95 -27.54
CA THR A 109 -11.13 -6.93 -28.60
C THR A 109 -11.11 -8.36 -28.05
N PHE A 110 -10.40 -8.60 -26.94
CA PHE A 110 -10.38 -9.91 -26.29
C PHE A 110 -11.79 -10.35 -25.88
N LYS A 111 -12.58 -9.46 -25.27
CA LYS A 111 -13.96 -9.75 -24.88
C LYS A 111 -14.83 -10.11 -26.09
N PHE A 112 -14.68 -9.38 -27.20
CA PHE A 112 -15.40 -9.65 -28.44
C PHE A 112 -15.02 -11.00 -29.06
N ILE A 113 -13.71 -11.31 -29.13
CA ILE A 113 -13.23 -12.60 -29.64
C ILE A 113 -13.74 -13.75 -28.76
N SER A 114 -13.63 -13.65 -27.44
CA SER A 114 -14.13 -14.67 -26.53
C SER A 114 -15.66 -14.87 -26.65
N GLN A 115 -16.40 -13.84 -27.01
CA GLN A 115 -17.83 -13.96 -27.28
C GLN A 115 -18.09 -14.72 -28.58
N ILE A 116 -17.38 -14.38 -29.66
CA ILE A 116 -17.48 -15.09 -30.94
C ILE A 116 -17.10 -16.55 -30.78
N GLU A 117 -15.99 -16.87 -30.10
CA GLU A 117 -15.57 -18.26 -29.84
C GLU A 117 -16.64 -19.06 -29.08
N LYS A 118 -17.38 -18.41 -28.17
CA LYS A 118 -18.47 -19.07 -27.44
C LYS A 118 -19.72 -19.30 -28.31
N GLU A 119 -20.02 -18.36 -29.21
CA GLU A 119 -21.21 -18.40 -30.07
C GLU A 119 -21.01 -19.22 -31.35
N SER A 120 -19.79 -19.25 -31.86
CA SER A 120 -19.38 -20.08 -32.97
C SER A 120 -18.92 -21.43 -32.43
N GLN A 121 -19.74 -22.47 -32.62
CA GLN A 121 -19.36 -23.86 -32.32
C GLN A 121 -18.24 -24.32 -33.28
N LEU A 122 -17.03 -23.78 -33.11
CA LEU A 122 -15.90 -24.05 -34.00
C LEU A 122 -15.32 -25.43 -33.69
N GLU A 123 -15.67 -26.42 -34.50
CA GLU A 123 -14.90 -27.65 -34.62
C GLU A 123 -13.66 -27.38 -35.50
N ILE A 124 -12.50 -27.31 -34.87
CA ILE A 124 -11.22 -27.28 -35.59
C ILE A 124 -10.87 -28.73 -35.96
N TYR A 125 -11.08 -29.10 -37.22
CA TYR A 125 -10.56 -30.35 -37.76
C TYR A 125 -9.07 -30.15 -38.09
N LEU A 126 -8.22 -30.89 -37.39
CA LEU A 126 -6.78 -31.02 -37.63
C LEU A 126 -6.50 -32.13 -38.65
#